data_AF-A0A956YBL2-F1
#
_entry.id   AF-A0A956YBL2-F1
#
_cell.length_a   1.000
_cell.length_b   1.000
_cell.length_c   1.000
_cell.angle_alpha   90.00
_cell.angle_beta   90.00
_cell.angle_gamma   90.00
#
_symmetry.space_group_name_H-M   'P 1'
#
loop_
_entity.id
_entity.type
_entity.pdbx_description
1 polymer ?
#
loop_
_entity_poly.entity_id
_entity_poly.type
_entity_poly.pdbx_seq_one_letter_code
_entity_poly.pdbx_strand_id
1 'polypeptide(L)'
;MPGQISWLVKNRVVVLKYMGNVVIEELEKIAEVGNPLIESSDVPLVHVIIDETEMTDHPRNVIQTIKVMNSTLSHPKLGWLIFIAIPNEIIALVTKMALGAARTRHQVVNTYEEASRTLMDVDSTLQAFAPLDIQHGSILLYEINGSDLISHAIPD
;
A
#
# COMPACT_ATOMS: atom_id res chain seq x y z
N MET A 1 12.49 -3.26 9.17
CA MET A 1 12.01 -2.38 8.10
C MET A 1 10.50 -2.54 7.97
N PRO A 2 9.74 -1.91 8.84
CA PRO A 2 8.28 -2.09 8.92
C PRO A 2 7.44 -1.31 7.92
N GLY A 3 8.06 -0.61 6.96
CA GLY A 3 7.37 -0.21 5.73
C GLY A 3 8.32 -0.09 4.55
N GLN A 4 7.88 -0.53 3.37
CA GLN A 4 8.50 -0.20 2.09
C GLN A 4 7.45 0.33 1.13
N ILE A 5 7.83 1.35 0.36
CA ILE A 5 7.00 1.90 -0.72
C ILE A 5 7.78 1.79 -2.02
N SER A 6 7.16 1.22 -3.04
CA SER A 6 7.76 1.07 -4.36
C SER A 6 6.77 1.32 -5.50
N TRP A 7 7.27 1.73 -6.66
CA TRP A 7 6.48 1.69 -7.90
C TRP A 7 6.59 0.31 -8.53
N LEU A 8 5.44 -0.35 -8.69
CA LEU A 8 5.31 -1.53 -9.54
C LEU A 8 5.15 -1.11 -11.00
N VAL A 9 4.28 -0.11 -11.21
CA VAL A 9 4.11 0.59 -12.48
C VAL A 9 4.21 2.07 -12.16
N LYS A 10 5.25 2.73 -12.70
CA LYS A 10 5.56 4.14 -12.41
C LYS A 10 4.29 5.00 -12.57
N ASN A 11 3.97 5.78 -11.54
CA ASN A 11 2.81 6.67 -11.44
C ASN A 11 1.43 6.00 -11.46
N ARG A 12 1.33 4.66 -11.52
CA ARG A 12 0.05 3.94 -11.67
C ARG A 12 -0.25 2.97 -10.54
N VAL A 13 0.75 2.19 -10.14
CA VAL A 13 0.59 1.11 -9.16
C VAL A 13 1.72 1.19 -8.14
N VAL A 14 1.36 1.54 -6.90
CA VAL A 14 2.23 1.51 -5.74
C VAL A 14 2.16 0.13 -5.08
N VAL A 15 3.27 -0.37 -4.58
CA VAL A 15 3.30 -1.49 -3.64
C VAL A 15 3.74 -0.96 -2.28
N LEU A 16 2.91 -1.20 -1.27
CA LEU A 16 3.21 -1.02 0.14
C LEU A 16 3.48 -2.38 0.75
N LYS A 17 4.67 -2.58 1.31
CA LYS A 17 5.02 -3.81 2.02
C LYS A 17 5.24 -3.52 3.50
N TYR A 18 4.51 -4.22 4.35
CA TYR A 18 4.62 -4.17 5.81
C TYR A 18 5.34 -5.43 6.31
N MET A 19 6.32 -5.25 7.19
CA MET A 19 7.14 -6.36 7.70
C MET A 19 7.39 -6.22 9.20
N GLY A 20 7.23 -7.32 9.95
CA GLY A 20 7.44 -7.32 11.39
C GLY A 20 6.39 -6.54 12.18
N ASN A 21 6.83 -5.85 13.22
CA ASN A 21 5.98 -5.06 14.11
C ASN A 21 5.84 -3.63 13.58
N VAL A 22 4.68 -3.30 13.01
CA VAL A 22 4.38 -1.96 12.50
C VAL A 22 3.87 -1.07 13.62
N VAL A 23 4.51 0.07 13.84
CA VAL A 23 4.08 1.10 14.81
C VAL A 23 3.38 2.27 14.12
N ILE A 24 2.72 3.12 14.92
CA ILE A 24 1.86 4.17 14.39
C ILE A 24 2.65 5.26 13.64
N GLU A 25 3.86 5.55 14.11
CA GLU A 25 4.76 6.53 13.52
C GLU A 25 5.14 6.15 12.08
N GLU A 26 5.22 4.85 11.79
CA GLU A 26 5.54 4.34 10.46
C GLU A 26 4.35 4.49 9.52
N LEU A 27 3.12 4.26 10.02
CA LEU A 27 1.91 4.54 9.24
C LEU A 27 1.78 6.03 8.92
N GLU A 28 2.11 6.89 9.88
CA GLU A 28 2.13 8.34 9.68
C GLU A 28 3.17 8.72 8.62
N LYS A 29 4.38 8.13 8.67
CA LYS A 29 5.43 8.36 7.68
C LYS A 29 5.03 7.85 6.29
N ILE A 30 4.41 6.67 6.21
CA ILE A 30 3.88 6.11 4.96
C ILE A 30 2.84 7.05 4.36
N ALA A 31 1.92 7.60 5.17
CA ALA A 31 0.96 8.56 4.69
C ALA A 31 1.63 9.87 4.24
N GLU A 32 2.64 10.35 4.97
CA GLU A 32 3.41 11.55 4.67
C GLU A 32 4.10 11.46 3.30
N VAL A 33 4.71 10.33 2.96
CA VAL A 33 5.40 10.15 1.67
C VAL A 33 4.50 9.56 0.57
N GLY A 34 3.51 8.75 0.93
CA GLY A 34 2.62 8.07 0.00
C GLY A 34 1.57 9.00 -0.60
N ASN A 35 0.99 9.91 0.19
CA ASN A 35 -0.01 10.86 -0.33
C ASN A 35 0.57 11.76 -1.43
N PRO A 36 1.78 12.35 -1.29
CA PRO A 36 2.42 13.08 -2.38
C PRO A 36 2.68 12.24 -3.65
N LEU A 37 3.00 10.94 -3.52
CA LEU A 37 3.15 10.06 -4.69
C LEU A 37 1.83 9.90 -5.46
N ILE A 38 0.72 9.78 -4.74
CA ILE A 38 -0.61 9.68 -5.34
C ILE A 38 -1.01 11.04 -5.96
N GLU A 39 -0.78 12.14 -5.23
CA GLU A 39 -1.17 13.49 -5.66
C GLU A 39 -0.38 13.96 -6.89
N SER A 40 0.93 13.69 -6.94
CA SER A 40 1.82 14.08 -8.04
C SER A 40 1.65 13.24 -9.31
N SER A 41 0.87 12.16 -9.27
CA SER A 41 0.61 11.37 -10.46
C SER A 41 -0.25 12.12 -11.48
N ASP A 42 0.17 12.07 -12.74
CA ASP A 42 -0.55 12.65 -13.88
C ASP A 42 -1.79 11.84 -14.28
N VAL A 43 -1.98 10.64 -13.72
CA VAL A 43 -3.18 9.83 -13.99
C VAL A 43 -4.30 10.07 -12.99
N PRO A 44 -5.56 9.81 -13.38
CA PRO A 44 -6.71 10.05 -12.51
C PRO A 44 -6.71 9.20 -11.24
N LEU A 45 -6.21 7.97 -11.32
CA LEU A 45 -6.23 7.01 -10.21
C LEU A 45 -4.89 6.30 -10.08
N VAL A 46 -4.39 6.21 -8.86
CA VAL A 46 -3.24 5.39 -8.46
C VAL A 46 -3.76 4.22 -7.65
N HIS A 47 -3.40 3.01 -8.07
CA HIS A 47 -3.73 1.77 -7.37
C HIS A 47 -2.65 1.41 -6.38
N VAL A 48 -3.03 0.68 -5.33
CA VAL A 48 -2.10 0.28 -4.28
C VAL A 48 -2.26 -1.20 -4.01
N ILE A 49 -1.16 -1.94 -4.11
CA ILE A 49 -1.04 -3.29 -3.60
C ILE A 49 -0.45 -3.20 -2.20
N ILE A 50 -1.08 -3.86 -1.23
CA ILE A 50 -0.68 -3.87 0.17
C ILE A 50 -0.29 -5.30 0.52
N ASP A 51 0.98 -5.52 0.82
CA ASP A 51 1.50 -6.80 1.27
C ASP A 51 1.75 -6.77 2.78
N GLU A 52 0.96 -7.57 3.50
CA GLU A 52 1.03 -7.73 4.94
C GLU A 52 1.52 -9.14 5.33
N THR A 53 1.99 -9.95 4.37
CA THR A 53 2.35 -11.36 4.59
C THR A 53 3.42 -11.55 5.68
N GLU A 54 4.32 -10.59 5.82
CA GLU A 54 5.43 -10.61 6.78
C GLU A 54 5.14 -9.77 8.04
N MET A 55 3.93 -9.23 8.18
CA MET A 55 3.54 -8.43 9.34
C MET A 55 3.24 -9.35 10.54
N THR A 56 3.92 -9.09 11.66
CA THR A 56 3.79 -9.90 12.88
C THR A 56 2.94 -9.22 13.95
N ASP A 57 2.89 -7.89 13.97
CA ASP A 57 2.12 -7.13 14.95
C ASP A 57 1.69 -5.77 14.37
N HIS A 58 0.68 -5.15 14.98
CA HIS A 58 0.02 -3.92 14.53
C HIS A 58 -0.05 -2.88 15.66
N PRO A 59 -0.27 -1.60 15.34
CA PRO A 59 -0.41 -0.59 16.38
C PRO A 59 -1.62 -0.89 17.26
N ARG A 60 -1.40 -0.99 18.58
CA ARG A 60 -2.44 -1.31 19.57
C ARG A 60 -3.57 -0.27 19.63
N ASN A 61 -3.30 0.96 19.20
CA ASN A 61 -4.28 2.02 19.14
C ASN A 61 -5.06 1.97 17.81
N VAL A 62 -6.09 1.14 17.77
CA VAL A 62 -6.94 0.95 16.58
C VAL A 62 -7.58 2.25 16.10
N ILE A 63 -8.05 3.11 17.01
CA ILE A 63 -8.69 4.39 16.64
C ILE A 63 -7.70 5.32 15.95
N GLN A 64 -6.49 5.44 16.50
CA GLN A 64 -5.43 6.24 15.88
C GLN A 64 -4.99 5.66 14.55
N THR A 65 -4.89 4.33 14.45
CA THR A 65 -4.57 3.60 13.20
C THR A 65 -5.57 3.95 12.09
N ILE A 66 -6.87 3.79 12.37
CA ILE A 66 -7.94 4.14 11.43
C ILE A 66 -7.85 5.62 11.03
N LYS A 67 -7.59 6.52 11.99
CA LYS A 67 -7.48 7.95 11.72
C LYS A 67 -6.32 8.26 10.75
N VAL A 68 -5.16 7.65 10.96
CA VAL A 68 -3.98 7.84 10.09
C VAL A 68 -4.27 7.28 8.70
N MET A 69 -4.78 6.05 8.61
CA MET A 69 -5.12 5.41 7.33
C MET A 69 -6.16 6.21 6.55
N ASN A 70 -7.16 6.79 7.21
CA ASN A 70 -8.23 7.55 6.56
C ASN A 70 -7.71 8.73 5.72
N SER A 71 -6.57 9.33 6.08
CA SER A 71 -5.98 10.42 5.28
C SER A 71 -5.63 9.96 3.85
N THR A 72 -5.06 8.76 3.73
CA THR A 72 -4.74 8.15 2.44
C THR A 72 -5.96 7.48 1.80
N LEU A 73 -6.77 6.76 2.58
CA LEU A 73 -7.94 6.04 2.06
C LEU A 73 -9.01 6.97 1.46
N SER A 74 -9.09 8.20 1.94
CA SER A 74 -10.03 9.22 1.43
C SER A 74 -9.49 10.03 0.24
N HIS A 75 -8.26 9.73 -0.22
CA HIS A 75 -7.61 10.52 -1.26
C HIS A 75 -8.38 10.41 -2.59
N PRO A 76 -8.69 11.53 -3.28
CA PRO A 76 -9.54 11.53 -4.47
C PRO A 76 -8.94 10.79 -5.66
N LYS A 77 -7.60 10.75 -5.75
CA LYS A 77 -6.85 9.98 -6.75
C LYS A 77 -6.55 8.53 -6.32
N LEU A 78 -7.06 8.06 -5.17
CA LEU A 78 -6.88 6.67 -4.79
C LEU A 78 -7.83 5.77 -5.59
N GLY A 79 -7.27 4.80 -6.29
CA GLY A 79 -8.03 3.79 -7.02
C GLY A 79 -8.32 2.55 -6.17
N TRP A 80 -8.05 1.37 -6.75
CA TRP A 80 -8.21 0.09 -6.06
C TRP A 80 -7.08 -0.18 -5.06
N LEU A 81 -7.48 -0.76 -3.93
CA LEU A 81 -6.59 -1.31 -2.90
C LEU A 81 -6.63 -2.84 -2.96
N ILE A 82 -5.50 -3.47 -3.19
CA ILE A 82 -5.42 -4.93 -3.25
C ILE A 82 -4.54 -5.44 -2.11
N PHE A 83 -5.15 -6.13 -1.16
CA PHE A 83 -4.45 -6.70 0.00
C PHE A 83 -3.99 -8.12 -0.32
N ILE A 84 -2.72 -8.39 -0.12
CA ILE A 84 -2.13 -9.73 -0.24
C ILE A 84 -2.03 -10.31 1.16
N ALA A 85 -2.79 -11.38 1.40
CA ALA A 85 -2.80 -12.21 2.59
C ALA A 85 -2.73 -11.43 3.91
N ILE A 86 -3.88 -11.26 4.56
CA ILE A 86 -3.95 -10.61 5.87
C ILE A 86 -3.60 -11.65 6.95
N PRO A 87 -2.49 -11.50 7.69
CA PRO A 87 -1.87 -12.60 8.44
C PRO A 87 -2.64 -13.00 9.70
N ASN A 88 -3.49 -12.14 10.27
CA ASN A 88 -4.32 -12.48 11.42
C ASN A 88 -5.68 -11.75 11.44
N GLU A 89 -6.62 -12.31 12.21
CA GLU A 89 -8.01 -11.82 12.30
C GLU A 89 -8.13 -10.40 12.87
N ILE A 90 -7.20 -9.97 13.72
CA ILE A 90 -7.23 -8.64 14.32
C ILE A 90 -6.85 -7.59 13.27
N ILE A 91 -5.77 -7.82 12.52
CA ILE A 91 -5.39 -6.94 11.40
C ILE A 91 -6.52 -6.89 10.38
N ALA A 92 -7.11 -8.05 10.04
CA ALA A 92 -8.25 -8.11 9.12
C ALA A 92 -9.46 -7.29 9.63
N LEU A 93 -9.72 -7.29 10.94
CA LEU A 93 -10.77 -6.50 11.55
C LEU A 93 -10.47 -5.00 11.46
N VAL A 94 -9.27 -4.56 11.84
CA VAL A 94 -8.86 -3.15 11.79
C VAL A 94 -8.92 -2.63 10.36
N THR A 95 -8.39 -3.40 9.41
CA THR A 95 -8.42 -3.09 7.98
C THR A 95 -9.86 -2.95 7.48
N LYS A 96 -10.76 -3.89 7.81
CA LYS A 96 -12.18 -3.78 7.44
C LYS A 96 -12.84 -2.53 8.00
N MET A 97 -12.54 -2.15 9.24
CA MET A 97 -13.08 -0.93 9.85
C MET A 97 -12.59 0.33 9.14
N ALA A 98 -11.30 0.40 8.80
CA ALA A 98 -10.73 1.53 8.07
C ALA A 98 -11.33 1.66 6.65
N LEU A 99 -11.40 0.54 5.91
CA LEU A 99 -11.96 0.52 4.55
C LEU A 99 -13.45 0.88 4.53
N GLY A 100 -14.23 0.39 5.50
CA GLY A 100 -15.65 0.69 5.63
C GLY A 100 -15.92 2.19 5.85
N ALA A 101 -15.07 2.88 6.62
CA ALA A 101 -15.19 4.31 6.85
C ALA A 101 -14.92 5.14 5.58
N ALA A 102 -13.96 4.71 4.76
CA ALA A 102 -13.51 5.43 3.57
C ALA A 102 -14.26 5.07 2.28
N ARG A 103 -15.10 4.02 2.27
CA ARG A 103 -15.83 3.53 1.08
C ARG A 103 -14.91 3.22 -0.11
N THR A 104 -13.71 2.72 0.17
CA THR A 104 -12.70 2.42 -0.84
C THR A 104 -13.03 1.15 -1.62
N ARG A 105 -12.64 1.14 -2.90
CA ARG A 105 -12.65 -0.06 -3.73
C ARG A 105 -11.48 -0.92 -3.30
N HIS A 106 -11.77 -2.13 -2.82
CA HIS A 106 -10.74 -3.02 -2.32
C HIS A 106 -11.03 -4.48 -2.64
N GLN A 107 -9.99 -5.28 -2.68
CA GLN A 107 -10.07 -6.73 -2.78
C GLN A 107 -8.94 -7.37 -1.98
N VAL A 108 -9.21 -8.54 -1.41
CA VAL A 108 -8.20 -9.37 -0.73
C VAL A 108 -7.90 -10.57 -1.63
N VAL A 109 -6.62 -10.85 -1.82
CA VAL A 109 -6.09 -11.96 -2.62
C VAL A 109 -4.99 -12.67 -1.84
N ASN A 110 -4.53 -13.82 -2.30
CA ASN A 110 -3.51 -14.60 -1.61
C ASN A 110 -2.11 -14.42 -2.18
N THR A 111 -1.99 -13.92 -3.42
CA THR A 111 -0.71 -13.83 -4.13
C THR A 111 -0.57 -12.54 -4.92
N TYR A 112 0.68 -12.15 -5.19
CA TYR A 112 1.01 -11.05 -6.11
C TYR A 112 0.47 -11.26 -7.53
N GLU A 113 0.40 -12.51 -7.97
CA GLU A 113 -0.15 -12.86 -9.28
C GLU A 113 -1.65 -12.58 -9.35
N GLU A 114 -2.40 -13.01 -8.34
CA GLU A 114 -3.82 -12.67 -8.22
C GLU A 114 -4.02 -11.16 -8.11
N ALA A 115 -3.16 -10.46 -7.37
CA ALA A 115 -3.24 -9.00 -7.21
C ALA A 115 -3.07 -8.27 -8.54
N SER A 116 -2.06 -8.66 -9.30
CA SER A 116 -1.74 -8.08 -10.62
C SER A 116 -2.87 -8.32 -11.60
N ARG A 117 -3.38 -9.56 -11.68
CA ARG A 117 -4.53 -9.91 -12.53
C ARG A 117 -5.76 -9.11 -12.17
N THR A 118 -6.08 -9.01 -10.88
CA THR A 118 -7.22 -8.24 -10.38
C THR A 118 -7.13 -6.78 -10.82
N LEU A 119 -5.95 -6.14 -10.68
CA LEU A 119 -5.77 -4.76 -11.13
C LEU A 119 -5.96 -4.60 -12.63
N MET A 120 -5.41 -5.52 -13.44
CA MET A 120 -5.58 -5.49 -14.89
C MET A 120 -7.03 -5.72 -15.33
N ASP A 121 -7.80 -6.50 -14.57
CA ASP A 121 -9.22 -6.74 -14.84
C ASP A 121 -10.09 -5.50 -14.55
N VAL A 122 -9.75 -4.73 -13.50
CA VAL A 122 -10.52 -3.54 -13.08
C VAL A 122 -10.04 -2.24 -13.72
N ASP A 123 -8.81 -2.18 -14.21
CA ASP A 123 -8.24 -1.06 -14.97
C ASP A 123 -7.57 -1.57 -16.26
N SER A 124 -8.35 -1.59 -17.34
CA SER A 124 -7.90 -1.99 -18.67
C SER A 124 -6.85 -1.06 -19.30
N THR A 125 -6.55 0.08 -18.66
CA THR A 125 -5.52 1.02 -19.13
C THR A 125 -4.14 0.73 -18.53
N LEU A 126 -4.03 -0.24 -17.62
CA LEU A 126 -2.76 -0.81 -17.20
C LEU A 126 -2.21 -1.71 -18.31
N GLN A 127 -0.95 -1.50 -18.69
CA GLN A 127 -0.24 -2.46 -19.53
C GLN A 127 -0.02 -3.74 -18.72
N ALA A 128 0.08 -4.88 -19.39
CA ALA A 128 0.39 -6.14 -18.71
C ALA A 128 1.74 -6.03 -17.99
N PHE A 129 1.72 -6.18 -16.67
CA PHE A 129 2.93 -6.27 -15.84
C PHE A 129 3.00 -7.65 -15.21
N ALA A 130 4.21 -8.21 -15.14
CA ALA A 130 4.43 -9.52 -14.54
C ALA A 130 4.12 -9.48 -13.03
N PRO A 131 3.68 -10.60 -12.43
CA PRO A 131 3.68 -10.77 -10.98
C PRO A 131 5.13 -10.59 -10.50
N LEU A 132 5.45 -9.43 -9.94
CA LEU A 132 6.84 -9.13 -9.61
C LEU A 132 7.27 -9.87 -8.35
N ASP A 133 8.37 -10.61 -8.49
CA ASP A 133 9.34 -10.74 -7.41
C ASP A 133 9.85 -9.33 -7.11
N ILE A 134 9.42 -8.77 -5.97
CA ILE A 134 9.65 -7.37 -5.54
C ILE A 134 11.14 -7.03 -5.54
N GLN A 135 12.03 -8.03 -5.54
CA GLN A 135 13.47 -7.85 -5.62
C GLN A 135 14.01 -7.41 -6.99
N HIS A 136 13.27 -7.60 -8.10
CA HIS A 136 13.87 -7.48 -9.44
C HIS A 136 13.18 -6.51 -10.43
N GLY A 137 12.02 -5.93 -10.11
CA GLY A 137 11.37 -5.01 -11.06
C GLY A 137 10.46 -3.93 -10.51
N SER A 138 10.28 -3.83 -9.19
CA SER A 138 9.71 -2.63 -8.58
C SER A 138 10.80 -1.60 -8.29
N ILE A 139 10.50 -0.32 -8.48
CA ILE A 139 11.39 0.79 -8.12
C ILE A 139 11.15 1.10 -6.64
N LEU A 140 12.04 0.65 -5.76
CA LEU A 140 12.00 1.02 -4.34
C LEU A 140 12.18 2.54 -4.20
N LEU A 141 11.27 3.19 -3.48
CA LEU A 141 11.28 4.63 -3.28
C LEU A 141 11.62 4.98 -1.84
N TYR A 142 11.03 4.24 -0.90
CA TYR A 142 11.15 4.54 0.51
C TYR A 142 11.26 3.26 1.34
N GLU A 143 12.15 3.30 2.33
CA GLU A 143 12.17 2.35 3.45
C GLU A 143 11.90 3.13 4.74
N ILE A 144 11.04 2.58 5.58
CA ILE A 144 10.53 3.23 6.79
C ILE A 144 10.74 2.29 7.98
N ASN A 145 11.30 2.83 9.06
CA ASN A 145 11.56 2.11 10.30
C ASN A 145 11.46 3.06 11.50
N GLY A 146 10.38 2.97 12.27
CA GLY A 146 9.99 3.95 13.25
C GLY A 146 9.83 5.33 12.60
N SER A 147 10.61 6.29 13.11
CA SER A 147 10.70 7.65 12.57
C SER A 147 11.68 7.79 11.40
N ASP A 148 12.51 6.78 11.15
CA ASP A 148 13.55 6.85 10.12
C ASP A 148 12.94 6.61 8.74
N LEU A 149 13.30 7.48 7.79
CA LEU A 149 12.90 7.41 6.39
C LEU A 149 14.16 7.43 5.52
N ILE A 150 14.36 6.37 4.74
CA ILE A 150 15.40 6.30 3.72
C ILE A 150 14.72 6.51 2.37
N SER A 151 15.13 7.53 1.63
CA SER A 151 14.67 7.75 0.26
C SER A 151 15.68 7.20 -0.74
N HIS A 152 15.15 6.58 -1.79
CA HIS A 152 15.92 6.07 -2.91
C HIS A 152 15.70 6.97 -4.13
N ALA A 153 16.70 7.07 -5.00
CA ALA A 153 16.61 7.90 -6.19
C ALA A 153 15.49 7.37 -7.11
N ILE A 154 14.59 8.28 -7.51
CA ILE A 154 13.59 7.99 -8.55
C ILE A 154 14.34 8.02 -9.88
N PRO A 155 14.45 6.91 -10.63
CA PRO A 155 15.05 6.95 -11.95
C PRO A 155 14.20 7.85 -12.85
N ASP A 156 14.85 8.82 -13.50
CA ASP A 156 14.24 9.76 -14.46
C ASP A 156 13.44 9.01 -15.54
#